data_AF-A0AAD8YD85-F1
#
_entry.id   AF-A0AAD8YD85-F1
#
_cell.length_a   1.000
_cell.length_b   1.000
_cell.length_c   1.000
_cell.angle_alpha   90.00
_cell.angle_beta   90.00
_cell.angle_gamma   90.00
#
_symmetry.space_group_name_H-M   'P 1'
#
loop_
_entity.id
_entity.type
_entity.pdbx_description
1 polymer ?
#
loop_
_entity_poly.entity_id
_entity_poly.type
_entity_poly.pdbx_seq_one_letter_code
_entity_poly.pdbx_strand_id
1 'polypeptide(L)'
;MCHTNIFCPFHFQEFYGTTSFKSECHKQLLTVGVPADEFPPVNYSTAIKGASFLARRCRSLNNRETVVKQIIEASFRVDSLSGCLHNAEPPKGLTMASTSKSEIMQRYLFHLAFENQNTDDYITEKLWLTLKSGTIPVYFGAPNIDEHFFPHDSFINVNDFSTTQELARYLIKVANNETLYNSYHVWRKESLPKSFLDKHLPVLGRNNCRLCRWAHARKYGLGWNHERQVIKPIALSREACVDNAGLIRHPAVESWWEMVGEGLVSVEVKSRRPNQSSSTTTCSLNEEVSMVTIEGDVSRSIWSRDGTTDILLQGQASKSLVLRLEFPMKQHKPLRQLNSHTAWIQNEVSRISLVMVDGNGHGATHLVSSAESGFVSIKVNPSSLPLRMRIIIDDYDRFHKGTDQYQTYYGQIMTDDVWSHPQLFALKEGESIDPSKSASMIRDIIEANLTGIASEHDH
;
A
#
# COMPACT_ATOMS: atom_id res chain seq x y z
N MET A 1 9.47 16.80 11.99
CA MET A 1 9.85 17.40 10.70
C MET A 1 10.40 16.29 9.82
N CYS A 2 9.86 16.06 8.63
CA CYS A 2 10.39 15.04 7.71
C CYS A 2 11.70 15.56 7.09
N HIS A 3 12.81 15.33 7.79
CA HIS A 3 14.16 15.51 7.25
C HIS A 3 14.70 14.13 6.84
N THR A 4 14.25 13.65 5.69
CA THR A 4 14.97 12.63 4.92
C THR A 4 14.66 12.94 3.46
N ASN A 5 15.71 13.29 2.71
CA ASN A 5 15.72 13.71 1.32
C ASN A 5 15.18 12.60 0.38
N ILE A 6 13.87 12.44 0.33
CA ILE A 6 13.20 11.81 -0.82
C ILE A 6 12.56 12.97 -1.58
N PHE A 7 13.27 13.44 -2.61
CA PHE A 7 12.75 14.38 -3.58
C PHE A 7 11.49 13.76 -4.19
N CYS A 8 10.33 14.30 -3.84
CA CYS A 8 9.05 13.92 -4.41
C CYS A 8 8.54 15.14 -5.20
N PRO A 9 8.92 15.29 -6.48
CA PRO A 9 8.53 16.44 -7.29
C PRO A 9 7.14 16.17 -7.88
N PHE A 10 6.09 16.21 -7.05
CA PHE A 10 4.73 16.21 -7.55
C PHE A 10 4.15 17.61 -7.40
N HIS A 11 4.07 18.31 -8.54
CA HIS A 11 3.40 19.60 -8.67
C HIS A 11 1.90 19.47 -8.36
N PHE A 12 1.40 20.49 -7.68
CA PHE A 12 0.05 20.67 -7.15
C PHE A 12 -1.09 20.33 -8.11
N GLN A 13 -1.91 19.34 -7.73
CA GLN A 13 -3.37 19.36 -7.92
C GLN A 13 -4.03 18.65 -6.72
N GLU A 14 -4.70 19.41 -5.85
CA GLU A 14 -5.43 18.91 -4.67
C GLU A 14 -6.77 18.24 -5.04
N PHE A 15 -6.82 17.30 -5.99
CA PHE A 15 -8.11 16.69 -6.37
C PHE A 15 -8.01 15.25 -6.86
N TYR A 16 -7.98 14.26 -5.96
CA TYR A 16 -8.35 12.87 -6.30
C TYR A 16 -8.97 12.14 -5.10
N GLY A 17 -10.14 11.55 -5.31
CA GLY A 17 -10.95 10.84 -4.31
C GLY A 17 -10.80 9.31 -4.30
N THR A 18 -11.04 8.74 -3.12
CA THR A 18 -11.85 7.55 -2.78
C THR A 18 -11.53 7.25 -1.31
N THR A 19 -12.54 7.41 -0.45
CA THR A 19 -12.42 7.25 1.00
C THR A 19 -12.55 5.78 1.42
N SER A 20 -12.16 4.82 0.56
CA SER A 20 -12.25 3.42 0.95
C SER A 20 -11.30 3.18 2.11
N PHE A 21 -11.87 2.87 3.27
CA PHE A 21 -11.14 2.51 4.49
C PHE A 21 -10.42 1.16 4.35
N LYS A 22 -10.64 0.46 3.23
CA LYS A 22 -9.92 -0.74 2.81
C LYS A 22 -8.80 -0.42 1.82
N SER A 23 -8.70 0.82 1.33
CA SER A 23 -7.65 1.22 0.39
C SER A 23 -6.29 1.19 1.07
N GLU A 24 -5.31 0.62 0.37
CA GLU A 24 -3.94 0.57 0.86
C GLU A 24 -3.35 1.97 1.05
N CYS A 25 -3.82 2.94 0.27
CA CYS A 25 -3.47 4.35 0.36
C CYS A 25 -4.74 5.17 0.64
N HIS A 26 -5.06 5.39 1.92
CA HIS A 26 -6.14 6.30 2.34
C HIS A 26 -5.87 7.72 1.84
N LYS A 27 -6.51 8.11 0.72
CA LYS A 27 -6.58 9.52 0.30
C LYS A 27 -7.78 10.14 0.99
N GLN A 28 -7.54 10.91 2.05
CA GLN A 28 -8.57 11.77 2.61
C GLN A 28 -8.32 13.21 2.19
N LEU A 29 -9.41 13.85 1.76
CA LEU A 29 -9.53 15.26 1.44
C LEU A 29 -9.70 16.13 2.70
N LEU A 30 -9.85 15.52 3.88
CA LEU A 30 -10.10 16.24 5.12
C LEU A 30 -8.80 16.44 5.92
N THR A 31 -8.38 17.69 6.03
CA THR A 31 -7.71 18.16 7.23
C THR A 31 -8.82 18.39 8.27
N VAL A 32 -9.14 17.39 9.10
CA VAL A 32 -10.04 17.58 10.27
C VAL A 32 -9.27 18.36 11.34
N GLY A 33 -9.08 19.64 11.08
CA GLY A 33 -8.40 20.55 11.99
C GLY A 33 -9.20 21.82 12.19
N VAL A 34 -10.52 21.77 12.02
CA VAL A 34 -11.35 22.97 12.11
C VAL A 34 -12.47 22.77 13.14
N PRO A 35 -12.51 23.58 14.22
CA PRO A 35 -13.61 23.59 15.17
C PRO A 35 -14.94 23.79 14.46
N ALA A 36 -15.99 23.11 14.91
CA ALA A 36 -17.34 23.25 14.36
C ALA A 36 -17.85 24.72 14.41
N ASP A 37 -17.25 25.52 15.29
CA ASP A 37 -17.47 26.94 15.49
C ASP A 37 -17.09 27.82 14.28
N GLU A 38 -16.24 27.35 13.35
CA GLU A 38 -15.79 28.13 12.18
C GLU A 38 -16.75 28.05 10.97
N PHE A 39 -17.78 27.18 11.01
CA PHE A 39 -18.70 26.97 9.88
C PHE A 39 -20.18 27.02 10.31
N PRO A 40 -20.73 28.23 10.54
CA PRO A 40 -22.12 28.39 10.93
C PRO A 40 -23.08 27.95 9.81
N PRO A 41 -24.30 27.53 10.15
CA PRO A 41 -25.37 27.33 9.18
C PRO A 41 -25.63 28.56 8.33
N VAL A 42 -26.06 28.34 7.08
CA VAL A 42 -26.60 29.41 6.24
C VAL A 42 -27.84 30.02 6.91
N ASN A 43 -27.98 31.35 6.84
CA ASN A 43 -29.10 32.07 7.45
C ASN A 43 -30.42 31.71 6.75
N TYR A 44 -31.33 31.06 7.48
CA TYR A 44 -32.59 30.56 6.95
C TYR A 44 -33.48 31.66 6.32
N SER A 45 -33.49 32.85 6.91
CA SER A 45 -34.37 33.96 6.51
C SER A 45 -33.92 34.69 5.25
N THR A 46 -32.61 34.69 4.97
CA THR A 46 -32.04 35.44 3.83
C THR A 46 -31.58 34.55 2.68
N ALA A 47 -31.38 33.26 2.93
CA ALA A 47 -30.95 32.33 1.91
C ALA A 47 -32.06 31.98 0.90
N ILE A 48 -31.63 31.60 -0.29
CA ILE A 48 -32.50 31.09 -1.32
C ILE A 48 -33.07 29.74 -0.85
N LYS A 49 -34.40 29.68 -0.76
CA LYS A 49 -35.18 28.48 -0.46
C LYS A 49 -35.21 27.51 -1.66
N GLY A 50 -34.03 27.00 -2.00
CA GLY A 50 -33.80 26.09 -3.12
C GLY A 50 -32.40 25.48 -3.02
N ALA A 51 -32.05 24.66 -4.01
CA ALA A 51 -30.71 24.07 -4.11
C ALA A 51 -29.87 24.74 -5.19
N SER A 52 -28.56 24.84 -4.94
CA SER A 52 -27.59 25.07 -6.00
C SER A 52 -27.06 23.74 -6.55
N PHE A 53 -26.72 23.71 -7.85
CA PHE A 53 -26.01 22.60 -8.49
C PHE A 53 -24.79 23.13 -9.26
N LEU A 54 -23.61 22.60 -8.92
CA LEU A 54 -22.32 23.06 -9.47
C LEU A 54 -21.56 21.89 -10.10
N ALA A 55 -21.83 21.63 -11.39
CA ALA A 55 -21.18 20.58 -12.16
C ALA A 55 -20.64 21.07 -13.52
N ARG A 56 -19.42 20.65 -13.85
CA ARG A 56 -18.81 20.85 -15.19
C ARG A 56 -18.65 19.56 -15.99
N ARG A 57 -18.53 18.40 -15.31
CA ARG A 57 -18.50 17.09 -15.97
C ARG A 57 -19.93 16.61 -16.19
N CYS A 58 -20.42 16.80 -17.40
CA CYS A 58 -21.77 16.40 -17.78
C CYS A 58 -21.75 14.99 -18.37
N ARG A 59 -22.93 14.35 -18.48
CA ARG A 59 -23.07 12.94 -18.90
C ARG A 59 -22.42 12.00 -17.88
N SER A 60 -22.79 12.19 -16.62
CA SER A 60 -22.33 11.34 -15.51
C SER A 60 -22.74 9.87 -15.71
N LEU A 61 -21.94 8.94 -15.16
CA LEU A 61 -22.21 7.51 -15.25
C LEU A 61 -23.50 7.10 -14.53
N ASN A 62 -23.86 7.84 -13.48
CA ASN A 62 -25.09 7.65 -12.71
C ASN A 62 -26.28 8.51 -13.22
N ASN A 63 -26.16 9.21 -14.35
CA ASN A 63 -27.20 10.09 -14.88
C ASN A 63 -27.72 11.14 -13.87
N ARG A 64 -26.86 11.67 -13.00
CA ARG A 64 -27.24 12.67 -11.98
C ARG A 64 -27.97 13.89 -12.58
N GLU A 65 -27.66 14.26 -13.83
CA GLU A 65 -28.32 15.36 -14.52
C GLU A 65 -29.81 15.10 -14.72
N THR A 66 -30.20 13.84 -14.96
CA THR A 66 -31.61 13.43 -15.05
C THR A 66 -32.31 13.58 -13.70
N VAL A 67 -31.65 13.18 -12.61
CA VAL A 67 -32.19 13.37 -11.24
C VAL A 67 -32.42 14.85 -10.95
N VAL A 68 -31.47 15.73 -11.31
CA VAL A 68 -31.64 17.19 -11.16
C VAL A 68 -32.85 17.70 -11.95
N LYS A 69 -33.00 17.29 -13.22
CA LYS A 69 -34.17 17.69 -14.04
C LYS A 69 -35.48 17.24 -13.41
N GLN A 70 -35.56 16.00 -12.93
CA GLN A 70 -36.77 15.48 -12.30
C GLN A 70 -37.13 16.23 -11.01
N ILE A 71 -36.15 16.66 -10.21
CA ILE A 71 -36.38 17.50 -9.03
C ILE A 71 -36.98 18.86 -9.43
N ILE A 72 -36.46 19.47 -10.52
CA ILE A 72 -36.99 20.73 -11.07
C ILE A 72 -38.42 20.55 -11.58
N GLU A 73 -38.68 19.48 -12.35
CA GLU A 73 -40.01 19.12 -12.86
C GLU A 73 -41.01 18.86 -11.72
N ALA A 74 -40.54 18.33 -10.59
CA ALA A 74 -41.31 18.18 -9.36
C ALA A 74 -41.52 19.49 -8.57
N SER A 75 -41.25 20.64 -9.20
CA SER A 75 -41.50 22.00 -8.68
C SER A 75 -40.62 22.43 -7.50
N PHE A 76 -39.47 21.79 -7.28
CA PHE A 76 -38.46 22.31 -6.35
C PHE A 76 -37.43 23.16 -7.09
N ARG A 77 -37.09 24.34 -6.53
CA ARG A 77 -36.11 25.25 -7.15
C ARG A 77 -34.71 24.65 -7.08
N VAL A 78 -34.13 24.40 -8.25
CA VAL A 78 -32.70 24.10 -8.40
C VAL A 78 -32.08 25.06 -9.40
N ASP A 79 -31.09 25.82 -8.92
CA ASP A 79 -30.28 26.70 -9.76
C ASP A 79 -29.00 25.94 -10.13
N SER A 80 -28.92 25.47 -11.38
CA SER A 80 -27.71 24.91 -11.97
C SER A 80 -26.87 26.03 -12.56
N LEU A 81 -25.79 26.37 -11.86
CA LEU A 81 -25.02 27.60 -12.10
C LEU A 81 -23.74 27.37 -12.93
N SER A 82 -23.40 26.10 -13.22
CA SER A 82 -22.17 25.75 -13.95
C SER A 82 -22.50 25.07 -15.28
N GLY A 83 -21.48 24.50 -15.95
CA GLY A 83 -21.59 24.06 -17.35
C GLY A 83 -22.64 22.98 -17.64
N CYS A 84 -23.06 22.19 -16.66
CA CYS A 84 -24.13 21.21 -16.84
C CYS A 84 -25.51 21.81 -16.56
N LEU A 85 -26.48 21.56 -17.44
CA LEU A 85 -27.86 22.08 -17.41
C LEU A 85 -28.00 23.60 -17.53
N HIS A 86 -27.16 24.37 -16.80
CA HIS A 86 -27.01 25.81 -16.86
C HIS A 86 -28.33 26.58 -17.02
N ASN A 87 -29.23 26.46 -16.03
CA ASN A 87 -30.56 27.06 -16.08
C ASN A 87 -30.66 28.40 -15.32
N ALA A 88 -29.60 28.82 -14.63
CA ALA A 88 -29.58 30.05 -13.84
C ALA A 88 -28.15 30.62 -13.76
N GLU A 89 -28.07 31.94 -13.63
CA GLU A 89 -26.83 32.65 -13.32
C GLU A 89 -26.57 32.71 -11.81
N PRO A 90 -25.30 32.82 -11.37
CA PRO A 90 -24.97 32.97 -9.96
C PRO A 90 -25.71 34.16 -9.31
N PRO A 91 -26.02 34.08 -7.99
CA PRO A 91 -26.66 35.18 -7.27
C PRO A 91 -25.90 36.51 -7.43
N LYS A 92 -26.65 37.63 -7.39
CA LYS A 92 -26.12 38.98 -7.62
C LYS A 92 -24.83 39.24 -6.81
N GLY A 93 -23.79 39.69 -7.50
CA GLY A 93 -22.48 39.99 -6.92
C GLY A 93 -21.51 38.81 -6.87
N LEU A 94 -21.90 37.62 -7.32
CA LEU A 94 -21.05 36.44 -7.43
C LEU A 94 -20.83 36.07 -8.90
N THR A 95 -19.70 35.44 -9.22
CA THR A 95 -19.44 34.88 -10.55
C THR A 95 -18.75 33.53 -10.48
N MET A 96 -18.97 32.65 -11.46
CA MET A 96 -18.27 31.37 -11.53
C MET A 96 -16.76 31.50 -11.78
N ALA A 97 -16.28 32.68 -12.17
CA ALA A 97 -14.87 32.94 -12.49
C ALA A 97 -14.08 33.46 -11.29
N SER A 98 -14.69 34.30 -10.44
CA SER A 98 -14.01 35.00 -9.34
C SER A 98 -14.49 34.62 -7.95
N THR A 99 -15.56 33.83 -7.83
CA THR A 99 -16.14 33.44 -6.54
C THR A 99 -15.84 31.98 -6.22
N SER A 100 -15.49 31.68 -4.96
CA SER A 100 -15.31 30.30 -4.52
C SER A 100 -16.64 29.52 -4.56
N LYS A 101 -16.58 28.20 -4.80
CA LYS A 101 -17.77 27.34 -4.76
C LYS A 101 -18.53 27.47 -3.43
N SER A 102 -17.80 27.55 -2.32
CA SER A 102 -18.37 27.69 -0.98
C SER A 102 -19.17 28.97 -0.78
N GLU A 103 -18.69 30.11 -1.30
CA GLU A 103 -19.42 31.38 -1.22
C GLU A 103 -20.73 31.37 -2.02
N ILE A 104 -20.76 30.65 -3.14
CA ILE A 104 -21.99 30.44 -3.92
C ILE A 104 -22.95 29.52 -3.16
N MET A 105 -22.46 28.39 -2.63
CA MET A 105 -23.24 27.45 -1.83
C MET A 105 -23.90 28.12 -0.61
N GLN A 106 -23.20 29.06 0.04
CA GLN A 106 -23.69 29.82 1.20
C GLN A 106 -24.92 30.69 0.91
N ARG A 107 -25.32 30.86 -0.36
CA ARG A 107 -26.55 31.59 -0.73
C ARG A 107 -27.80 30.73 -0.73
N TYR A 108 -27.67 29.42 -0.57
CA TYR A 108 -28.75 28.45 -0.71
C TYR A 108 -28.92 27.63 0.57
N LEU A 109 -30.16 27.29 0.92
CA LEU A 109 -30.43 26.34 1.99
C LEU A 109 -29.85 24.95 1.69
N PHE A 110 -29.82 24.57 0.40
CA PHE A 110 -29.35 23.27 -0.06
C PHE A 110 -28.28 23.37 -1.14
N HIS A 111 -27.47 22.33 -1.24
CA HIS A 111 -26.62 22.08 -2.40
C HIS A 111 -26.76 20.62 -2.85
N LEU A 112 -26.89 20.41 -4.16
CA LEU A 112 -26.92 19.05 -4.74
C LEU A 112 -25.49 18.51 -4.84
N ALA A 113 -25.03 17.84 -3.77
CA ALA A 113 -23.72 17.23 -3.64
C ALA A 113 -23.65 15.87 -4.39
N PHE A 114 -23.95 15.90 -5.69
CA PHE A 114 -24.09 14.69 -6.51
C PHE A 114 -22.75 14.26 -7.09
N GLU A 115 -22.35 13.03 -6.80
CA GLU A 115 -21.22 12.37 -7.44
C GLU A 115 -21.52 12.04 -8.90
N ASN A 116 -20.48 11.81 -9.69
CA ASN A 116 -20.59 11.46 -11.11
C ASN A 116 -20.77 9.95 -11.36
N GLN A 117 -20.77 9.14 -10.30
CA GLN A 117 -21.03 7.71 -10.31
C GLN A 117 -21.45 7.26 -8.90
N ASN A 118 -22.16 6.14 -8.83
CA ASN A 118 -22.52 5.50 -7.56
C ASN A 118 -21.60 4.30 -7.37
N THR A 119 -20.67 4.40 -6.44
CA THR A 119 -19.68 3.35 -6.15
C THR A 119 -19.41 3.39 -4.65
N ASP A 120 -19.33 2.21 -4.03
CA ASP A 120 -19.01 2.10 -2.61
C ASP A 120 -17.75 2.91 -2.28
N ASP A 121 -17.78 3.59 -1.13
CA ASP A 121 -16.72 4.46 -0.63
C ASP A 121 -16.35 5.67 -1.53
N TYR A 122 -17.07 5.94 -2.62
CA TYR A 122 -16.80 7.07 -3.52
C TYR A 122 -17.45 8.37 -3.02
N ILE A 123 -16.81 8.98 -2.03
CA ILE A 123 -17.24 10.25 -1.43
C ILE A 123 -16.16 11.31 -1.68
N THR A 124 -16.50 12.40 -2.37
CA THR A 124 -15.52 13.45 -2.73
C THR A 124 -15.77 14.77 -2.02
N GLU A 125 -15.03 15.81 -2.42
CA GLU A 125 -15.17 17.18 -1.91
C GLU A 125 -16.60 17.72 -1.97
N LYS A 126 -17.48 17.18 -2.82
CA LYS A 126 -18.84 17.69 -3.02
C LYS A 126 -19.64 17.67 -1.73
N LEU A 127 -19.60 16.56 -0.99
CA LEU A 127 -20.29 16.44 0.29
C LEU A 127 -19.63 17.32 1.36
N TRP A 128 -18.31 17.21 1.50
CA TRP A 128 -17.55 17.89 2.55
C TRP A 128 -17.54 19.41 2.42
N LEU A 129 -17.38 19.93 1.20
CA LEU A 129 -17.41 21.36 0.93
C LEU A 129 -18.80 21.94 1.20
N THR A 130 -19.85 21.16 0.97
CA THR A 130 -21.22 21.55 1.28
C THR A 130 -21.42 21.67 2.79
N LEU A 131 -21.04 20.64 3.56
CA LEU A 131 -21.06 20.67 5.02
C LEU A 131 -20.26 21.86 5.58
N LYS A 132 -19.07 22.12 5.03
CA LYS A 132 -18.22 23.25 5.41
C LYS A 132 -18.85 24.62 5.08
N SER A 133 -19.68 24.68 4.05
CA SER A 133 -20.33 25.92 3.60
C SER A 133 -21.61 26.26 4.37
N GLY A 134 -21.98 25.48 5.40
CA GLY A 134 -23.16 25.75 6.22
C GLY A 134 -24.50 25.39 5.57
N THR A 135 -24.50 24.92 4.32
CA THR A 135 -25.69 24.51 3.56
C THR A 135 -25.96 23.02 3.73
N ILE A 136 -27.21 22.59 3.57
CA ILE A 136 -27.60 21.17 3.72
C ILE A 136 -27.24 20.40 2.43
N PRO A 137 -26.39 19.36 2.49
CA PRO A 137 -26.13 18.52 1.34
C PRO A 137 -27.34 17.65 0.99
N VAL A 138 -27.71 17.64 -0.28
CA VAL A 138 -28.55 16.60 -0.89
C VAL A 138 -27.61 15.68 -1.64
N TYR A 139 -27.38 14.47 -1.12
CA TYR A 139 -26.31 13.59 -1.56
C TYR A 139 -26.81 12.47 -2.47
N PHE A 140 -26.11 12.26 -3.58
CA PHE A 140 -26.33 11.15 -4.52
C PHE A 140 -24.97 10.62 -4.98
N GLY A 141 -24.58 9.43 -4.54
CA GLY A 141 -23.24 8.88 -4.78
C GLY A 141 -23.03 7.50 -4.16
N ALA A 142 -22.10 7.37 -3.21
CA ALA A 142 -21.77 6.12 -2.54
C ALA A 142 -23.01 5.48 -1.88
N PRO A 143 -23.38 4.24 -2.24
CA PRO A 143 -24.53 3.55 -1.64
C PRO A 143 -24.36 3.30 -0.14
N ASN A 144 -23.13 3.06 0.31
CA ASN A 144 -22.78 2.78 1.69
C ASN A 144 -22.43 4.05 2.51
N ILE A 145 -22.93 5.22 2.11
CA ILE A 145 -22.59 6.51 2.75
C ILE A 145 -22.75 6.48 4.27
N ASP A 146 -23.76 5.79 4.79
CA ASP A 146 -24.04 5.72 6.23
C ASP A 146 -22.95 4.98 7.03
N GLU A 147 -22.13 4.13 6.38
CA GLU A 147 -20.98 3.46 7.01
C GLU A 147 -19.78 4.41 7.26
N HIS A 148 -19.81 5.62 6.66
CA HIS A 148 -18.76 6.62 6.80
C HIS A 148 -18.96 7.59 7.97
N PHE A 149 -19.86 7.24 8.91
CA PHE A 149 -20.02 7.88 10.23
C PHE A 149 -20.22 9.40 10.17
N PHE A 150 -21.23 9.83 9.41
CA PHE A 150 -21.70 11.21 9.47
C PHE A 150 -22.43 11.47 10.78
N PRO A 151 -22.40 12.71 11.31
CA PRO A 151 -23.33 13.07 12.34
C PRO A 151 -24.76 12.83 11.84
N HIS A 152 -25.59 12.20 12.67
CA HIS A 152 -26.98 11.93 12.34
C HIS A 152 -27.66 13.21 11.86
N ASP A 153 -28.51 13.08 10.85
CA ASP A 153 -29.27 14.18 10.25
C ASP A 153 -28.40 15.33 9.70
N SER A 154 -27.18 15.09 9.23
CA SER A 154 -26.32 16.16 8.67
C SER A 154 -26.48 16.39 7.16
N PHE A 155 -27.16 15.49 6.45
CA PHE A 155 -27.40 15.54 5.01
C PHE A 155 -28.71 14.82 4.65
N ILE A 156 -29.19 15.02 3.43
CA ILE A 156 -30.36 14.35 2.86
C ILE A 156 -29.86 13.35 1.83
N ASN A 157 -30.06 12.06 2.06
CA ASN A 157 -29.69 11.02 1.10
C ASN A 157 -30.79 10.86 0.03
N VAL A 158 -30.44 10.96 -1.24
CA VAL A 158 -31.40 10.78 -2.34
C VAL A 158 -31.97 9.36 -2.34
N ASN A 159 -31.20 8.37 -1.88
CA ASN A 159 -31.62 6.97 -1.87
C ASN A 159 -32.67 6.64 -0.78
N ASP A 160 -32.95 7.57 0.15
CA ASP A 160 -33.99 7.39 1.18
C ASP A 160 -35.41 7.61 0.62
N PHE A 161 -35.54 8.07 -0.63
CA PHE A 161 -36.81 8.39 -1.28
C PHE A 161 -37.07 7.43 -2.43
N SER A 162 -38.31 6.94 -2.55
CA SER A 162 -38.69 6.01 -3.63
C SER A 162 -38.76 6.72 -4.99
N THR A 163 -39.01 8.02 -4.98
CA THR A 163 -39.12 8.85 -6.18
C THR A 163 -38.52 10.24 -5.99
N THR A 164 -38.10 10.88 -7.08
CA THR A 164 -37.62 12.28 -7.06
C THR A 164 -38.72 13.27 -6.68
N GLN A 165 -39.99 12.93 -6.91
CA GLN A 165 -41.14 13.72 -6.45
C GLN A 165 -41.28 13.68 -4.92
N GLU A 166 -41.02 12.54 -4.28
CA GLU A 166 -40.98 12.44 -2.82
C GLU A 166 -39.82 13.25 -2.23
N LEU A 167 -38.63 13.15 -2.82
CA LEU A 167 -37.48 13.97 -2.45
C LEU A 167 -37.82 15.46 -2.58
N ALA A 168 -38.37 15.91 -3.72
CA ALA A 168 -38.73 17.30 -3.93
C ALA A 168 -39.76 17.79 -2.90
N ARG A 169 -40.81 17.01 -2.61
CA ARG A 169 -41.78 17.31 -1.55
C ARG A 169 -41.12 17.45 -0.18
N TYR A 170 -40.16 16.59 0.13
CA TYR A 170 -39.40 16.67 1.37
C TYR A 170 -38.52 17.92 1.44
N LEU A 171 -37.79 18.25 0.36
CA LEU A 171 -36.98 19.48 0.28
C LEU A 171 -37.84 20.74 0.45
N ILE A 172 -39.04 20.78 -0.14
CA ILE A 172 -40.01 21.87 0.06
C ILE A 172 -40.45 21.96 1.52
N LYS A 173 -40.71 20.80 2.17
CA LYS A 173 -41.08 20.75 3.59
C LYS A 173 -39.96 21.33 4.47
N VAL A 174 -38.71 20.95 4.22
CA VAL A 174 -37.54 21.46 4.97
C VAL A 174 -37.35 22.96 4.70
N ALA A 175 -37.44 23.41 3.45
CA ALA A 175 -37.26 24.82 3.07
C ALA A 175 -38.31 25.77 3.68
N ASN A 176 -39.47 25.25 4.07
CA ASN A 176 -40.58 26.01 4.63
C ASN A 176 -40.77 25.80 6.14
N ASN A 177 -39.93 25.00 6.78
CA ASN A 177 -39.98 24.75 8.22
C ASN A 177 -38.60 25.03 8.84
N GLU A 178 -38.45 26.20 9.47
CA GLU A 178 -37.19 26.61 10.09
C GLU A 178 -36.72 25.66 11.19
N THR A 179 -37.65 25.09 11.95
CA THR A 179 -37.32 24.12 13.01
C THR A 179 -36.73 22.84 12.41
N LEU A 180 -37.34 22.34 11.33
CA LEU A 180 -36.84 21.17 10.60
C LEU A 180 -35.54 21.47 9.85
N TYR A 181 -35.38 22.66 9.29
CA TYR A 181 -34.10 23.09 8.72
C TYR A 181 -32.99 23.11 9.78
N ASN A 182 -33.26 23.71 10.94
CA ASN A 182 -32.29 23.82 12.02
C ASN A 182 -31.92 22.47 12.63
N SER A 183 -32.78 21.45 12.55
CA SER A 183 -32.42 20.10 13.02
C SER A 183 -31.24 19.51 12.25
N TYR A 184 -31.05 19.87 10.97
CA TYR A 184 -29.91 19.42 10.15
C TYR A 184 -28.55 20.03 10.54
N HIS A 185 -28.55 20.90 11.55
CA HIS A 185 -27.38 21.64 11.98
C HIS A 185 -27.04 21.45 13.46
N VAL A 186 -27.82 20.63 14.18
CA VAL A 186 -27.61 20.33 15.60
C VAL A 186 -26.21 19.76 15.83
N TRP A 187 -25.76 18.86 14.96
CA TRP A 187 -24.45 18.22 15.03
C TRP A 187 -23.26 19.20 15.06
N ARG A 188 -23.43 20.44 14.57
CA ARG A 188 -22.36 21.45 14.59
C ARG A 188 -22.07 21.97 15.99
N LYS A 189 -22.95 21.72 16.96
CA LYS A 189 -22.78 22.11 18.36
C LYS A 189 -22.35 20.94 19.24
N GLU A 190 -22.29 19.74 18.67
CA GLU A 190 -21.99 18.50 19.38
C GLU A 190 -20.56 18.05 19.06
N SER A 191 -20.00 17.23 19.96
CA SER A 191 -18.74 16.57 19.64
C SER A 191 -18.97 15.57 18.50
N LEU A 192 -18.07 15.56 17.52
CA LEU A 192 -18.11 14.56 16.46
C LEU A 192 -18.01 13.14 17.06
N PRO A 193 -18.69 12.13 16.49
CA PRO A 193 -18.66 10.77 17.00
C PRO A 193 -17.22 10.27 17.18
N LYS A 194 -16.93 9.58 18.29
CA LYS A 194 -15.59 9.03 18.54
C LYS A 194 -15.12 8.13 17.38
N SER A 195 -16.02 7.34 16.80
CA SER A 195 -15.72 6.52 15.62
C SER A 195 -15.32 7.34 14.40
N PHE A 196 -15.91 8.53 14.19
CA PHE A 196 -15.49 9.47 13.16
C PHE A 196 -14.09 10.01 13.47
N LEU A 197 -13.86 10.48 14.70
CA LEU A 197 -12.56 11.00 15.12
C LEU A 197 -11.45 9.95 15.00
N ASP A 198 -11.66 8.74 15.50
CA ASP A 198 -10.69 7.64 15.43
C ASP A 198 -10.34 7.27 13.97
N LYS A 199 -11.30 7.42 13.04
CA LYS A 199 -11.09 7.19 11.60
C LYS A 199 -10.40 8.34 10.87
N HIS A 200 -10.52 9.57 11.36
CA HIS A 200 -10.07 10.77 10.66
C HIS A 200 -8.84 11.45 11.27
N LEU A 201 -8.66 11.39 12.58
CA LEU A 201 -7.50 11.94 13.30
C LEU A 201 -6.15 11.36 12.83
N PRO A 202 -6.02 10.04 12.55
CA PRO A 202 -4.76 9.48 12.03
C PRO A 202 -4.36 10.03 10.65
N VAL A 203 -5.30 10.68 9.97
CA VAL A 203 -5.20 11.10 8.58
C VAL A 203 -4.83 12.59 8.46
N LEU A 204 -4.68 13.30 9.59
CA LEU A 204 -4.31 14.72 9.68
C LEU A 204 -2.87 15.06 9.22
N GLY A 205 -2.09 14.06 8.80
CA GLY A 205 -0.79 14.29 8.16
C GLY A 205 -0.91 14.72 6.70
N ARG A 206 0.05 15.51 6.19
CA ARG A 206 0.14 15.84 4.76
C ARG A 206 0.08 14.57 3.91
N ASN A 207 -0.81 14.54 2.90
CA ASN A 207 -1.04 13.39 2.01
C ASN A 207 0.29 12.87 1.42
N ASN A 208 1.19 13.77 1.08
CA ASN A 208 2.50 13.42 0.52
C ASN A 208 3.37 12.64 1.52
N CYS A 209 3.41 13.05 2.80
CA CYS A 209 4.18 12.30 3.79
C CYS A 209 3.59 10.91 4.03
N ARG A 210 2.25 10.77 3.98
CA ARG A 210 1.58 9.48 4.10
C ARG A 210 1.88 8.59 2.92
N LEU A 211 1.78 9.13 1.70
CA LEU A 211 2.16 8.42 0.48
C LEU A 211 3.64 8.03 0.48
N CYS A 212 4.54 8.92 0.89
CA CYS A 212 5.97 8.61 0.99
C CYS A 212 6.24 7.51 2.02
N ARG A 213 5.59 7.54 3.19
CA ARG A 213 5.74 6.48 4.21
C ARG A 213 5.15 5.15 3.75
N TRP A 214 4.00 5.17 3.09
CA TRP A 214 3.39 3.98 2.50
C TRP A 214 4.26 3.42 1.38
N ALA A 215 4.75 4.27 0.46
CA ALA A 215 5.63 3.88 -0.63
C ALA A 215 6.96 3.35 -0.10
N HIS A 216 7.53 3.98 0.92
CA HIS A 216 8.70 3.48 1.63
C HIS A 216 8.41 2.12 2.27
N ALA A 217 7.29 1.97 2.96
CA ALA A 217 6.88 0.70 3.54
C ALA A 217 6.74 -0.39 2.46
N ARG A 218 6.08 -0.09 1.34
CA ARG A 218 5.94 -1.02 0.21
C ARG A 218 7.28 -1.36 -0.44
N LYS A 219 8.11 -0.36 -0.71
CA LYS A 219 9.45 -0.53 -1.29
C LYS A 219 10.34 -1.41 -0.42
N TYR A 220 10.23 -1.30 0.90
CA TYR A 220 11.05 -2.06 1.84
C TYR A 220 10.24 -3.17 2.55
N GLY A 221 9.11 -3.60 1.97
CA GLY A 221 8.18 -4.62 2.49
C GLY A 221 7.77 -4.47 3.97
N LEU A 222 7.90 -3.28 4.56
CA LEU A 222 7.53 -2.99 5.93
C LEU A 222 6.01 -3.02 6.05
N GLY A 223 5.50 -3.49 7.18
CA GLY A 223 4.08 -3.46 7.46
C GLY A 223 3.53 -2.03 7.52
N TRP A 224 2.25 -1.90 7.23
CA TRP A 224 1.52 -0.63 7.36
C TRP A 224 0.37 -0.78 8.35
N ASN A 225 0.27 0.16 9.29
CA ASN A 225 -0.89 0.29 10.14
C ASN A 225 -1.90 1.21 9.46
N HIS A 226 -2.87 0.62 8.77
CA HIS A 226 -3.92 1.37 8.04
C HIS A 226 -4.77 2.23 8.98
N GLU A 227 -4.99 1.82 10.23
CA GLU A 227 -5.74 2.59 11.23
C GLU A 227 -4.93 3.78 11.72
N ARG A 228 -3.69 3.55 12.16
CA ARG A 228 -2.83 4.58 12.76
C ARG A 228 -2.00 5.38 11.76
N GLN A 229 -2.00 5.00 10.48
CA GLN A 229 -1.20 5.60 9.40
C GLN A 229 0.31 5.66 9.73
N VAL A 230 0.83 4.58 10.33
CA VAL A 230 2.25 4.45 10.70
C VAL A 230 2.85 3.18 10.11
N ILE A 231 4.15 3.24 9.81
CA ILE A 231 4.95 2.07 9.46
C ILE A 231 4.96 1.14 10.68
N LYS A 232 4.63 -0.12 10.48
CA LYS A 232 4.78 -1.15 11.50
C LYS A 232 6.22 -1.66 11.46
N PRO A 233 6.85 -1.85 12.62
CA PRO A 233 8.09 -2.60 12.67
C PRO A 233 7.82 -4.02 12.16
N ILE A 234 8.73 -4.53 11.35
CA ILE A 234 8.76 -5.92 10.94
C ILE A 234 9.03 -6.79 12.17
N ALA A 235 8.32 -7.92 12.29
CA ALA A 235 8.50 -8.83 13.42
C ALA A 235 9.86 -9.55 13.39
N LEU A 236 10.49 -9.63 12.20
CA LEU A 236 11.79 -10.22 11.97
C LEU A 236 12.71 -9.18 11.34
N SER A 237 13.93 -9.01 11.88
CA SER A 237 14.92 -8.11 11.29
C SER A 237 15.30 -8.58 9.89
N ARG A 238 15.35 -7.63 8.94
CA ARG A 238 15.87 -7.84 7.58
C ARG A 238 17.38 -7.67 7.49
N GLU A 239 17.99 -7.02 8.47
CA GLU A 239 19.42 -6.78 8.48
C GLU A 239 20.15 -8.08 8.77
N ALA A 240 21.00 -8.50 7.82
CA ALA A 240 21.81 -9.68 8.05
C ALA A 240 22.92 -9.35 9.04
N CYS A 241 23.26 -10.32 9.88
CA CYS A 241 24.46 -10.22 10.69
C CYS A 241 25.09 -11.58 10.90
N VAL A 242 26.40 -11.59 11.15
CA VAL A 242 27.19 -12.81 11.29
C VAL A 242 27.87 -12.87 12.66
N ASP A 243 28.18 -14.07 13.13
CA ASP A 243 29.03 -14.28 14.30
C ASP A 243 30.53 -14.20 13.96
N ASN A 244 31.37 -14.42 14.97
CA ASN A 244 32.83 -14.39 14.82
C ASN A 244 33.38 -15.47 13.86
N ALA A 245 32.62 -16.54 13.61
CA ALA A 245 32.96 -17.56 12.63
C ALA A 245 32.48 -17.20 11.22
N GLY A 246 31.73 -16.11 11.04
CA GLY A 246 31.16 -15.67 9.77
C GLY A 246 29.82 -16.33 9.42
N LEU A 247 29.21 -17.05 10.35
CA LEU A 247 27.90 -17.70 10.19
C LEU A 247 26.76 -16.71 10.49
N ILE A 248 25.64 -16.82 9.78
CA ILE A 248 24.48 -15.94 9.97
C ILE A 248 23.90 -16.14 11.38
N ARG A 249 23.61 -15.01 12.04
CA ARG A 249 22.82 -14.90 13.26
C ARG A 249 21.44 -14.28 13.03
N HIS A 250 21.35 -13.34 12.09
CA HIS A 250 20.10 -12.75 11.62
C HIS A 250 20.08 -12.69 10.10
N PRO A 251 18.95 -12.97 9.42
CA PRO A 251 17.64 -13.26 10.01
C PRO A 251 17.44 -14.71 10.48
N ALA A 252 18.38 -15.61 10.19
CA ALA A 252 18.35 -17.01 10.60
C ALA A 252 19.66 -17.41 11.29
N VAL A 253 19.65 -18.41 12.15
CA VAL A 253 20.88 -19.05 12.63
C VAL A 253 21.32 -20.09 11.62
N GLU A 254 22.51 -19.91 11.06
CA GLU A 254 23.12 -20.80 10.09
C GLU A 254 23.90 -21.93 10.75
N SER A 255 23.75 -23.16 10.25
CA SER A 255 24.61 -24.28 10.60
C SER A 255 24.80 -25.24 9.42
N TRP A 256 25.93 -25.96 9.42
CA TRP A 256 26.34 -26.84 8.34
C TRP A 256 26.52 -28.27 8.81
N TRP A 257 26.04 -29.21 7.99
CA TRP A 257 26.00 -30.63 8.31
C TRP A 257 26.35 -31.49 7.10
N GLU A 258 26.87 -32.68 7.35
CA GLU A 258 27.14 -33.73 6.36
C GLU A 258 26.22 -34.92 6.63
N MET A 259 25.69 -35.53 5.56
CA MET A 259 24.96 -36.79 5.66
C MET A 259 25.95 -37.95 5.77
N VAL A 260 25.94 -38.68 6.89
CA VAL A 260 26.74 -39.88 7.12
C VAL A 260 25.80 -41.03 7.46
N GLY A 261 25.56 -41.92 6.48
CA GLY A 261 24.51 -42.94 6.59
C GLY A 261 23.11 -42.31 6.66
N GLU A 262 22.33 -42.67 7.67
CA GLU A 262 21.02 -42.06 7.96
C GLU A 262 21.11 -40.84 8.90
N GLY A 263 22.31 -40.52 9.41
CA GLY A 263 22.54 -39.45 10.39
C GLY A 263 23.14 -38.17 9.79
N LEU A 264 23.03 -37.06 10.53
CA LEU A 264 23.67 -35.78 10.23
C LEU A 264 24.79 -35.51 11.23
N VAL A 265 25.97 -35.15 10.73
CA VAL A 265 27.14 -34.77 11.52
C VAL A 265 27.49 -33.31 11.24
N SER A 266 27.74 -32.52 12.28
CA SER A 266 28.09 -31.10 12.12
C SER A 266 29.43 -30.93 11.41
N VAL A 267 29.50 -29.97 10.49
CA VAL A 267 30.73 -29.61 9.76
C VAL A 267 31.35 -28.36 10.38
N GLU A 268 32.66 -28.39 10.60
CA GLU A 268 33.41 -27.24 11.13
C GLU A 268 33.64 -26.19 10.04
N VAL A 269 33.26 -24.94 10.32
CA VAL A 269 33.39 -23.82 9.38
C VAL A 269 34.62 -22.99 9.72
N LYS A 270 35.52 -22.81 8.73
CA LYS A 270 36.75 -22.04 8.87
C LYS A 270 36.59 -20.64 8.28
N SER A 271 36.76 -19.62 9.10
CA SER A 271 36.75 -18.22 8.68
C SER A 271 38.12 -17.79 8.15
N ARG A 272 38.15 -17.02 7.04
CA ARG A 272 39.38 -16.40 6.51
C ARG A 272 39.79 -15.11 7.25
N ARG A 273 39.06 -14.65 8.27
CA ARG A 273 39.41 -13.46 9.06
C ARG A 273 40.00 -13.86 10.42
N PRO A 274 41.34 -13.90 10.58
CA PRO A 274 41.95 -13.99 11.90
C PRO A 274 41.97 -12.59 12.55
N ASN A 275 41.59 -12.51 13.82
CA ASN A 275 41.66 -11.36 14.72
C ASN A 275 40.55 -10.29 14.60
N GLN A 276 39.45 -10.50 15.32
CA GLN A 276 38.84 -9.43 16.10
C GLN A 276 38.76 -9.87 17.56
N SER A 277 39.44 -9.14 18.44
CA SER A 277 39.44 -9.36 19.88
C SER A 277 38.06 -9.12 20.48
N SER A 278 37.71 -9.94 21.45
CA SER A 278 36.50 -9.83 22.27
C SER A 278 36.34 -8.43 22.86
N SER A 279 35.21 -7.77 22.57
CA SER A 279 34.32 -7.11 23.54
C SER A 279 33.52 -6.01 22.85
N THR A 280 32.30 -6.36 22.43
CA THR A 280 31.04 -5.59 22.39
C THR A 280 30.18 -6.14 21.26
N THR A 281 28.95 -6.53 21.63
CA THR A 281 27.96 -7.17 20.78
C THR A 281 27.36 -6.13 19.85
N THR A 282 27.99 -5.89 18.69
CA THR A 282 27.36 -5.15 17.59
C THR A 282 27.37 -6.03 16.35
N CYS A 283 26.31 -6.83 16.21
CA CYS A 283 26.05 -7.71 15.07
C CYS A 283 25.61 -6.83 13.88
N SER A 284 26.52 -6.50 12.95
CA SER A 284 26.21 -5.66 11.79
C SER A 284 27.04 -6.11 10.57
N LEU A 285 26.36 -6.31 9.43
CA LEU A 285 26.97 -6.55 8.12
C LEU A 285 26.83 -5.28 7.25
N ASN A 286 27.82 -4.39 7.29
CA ASN A 286 27.80 -3.09 6.58
C ASN A 286 28.12 -3.18 5.08
N GLU A 287 27.51 -4.13 4.35
CA GLU A 287 27.77 -4.40 2.92
C GLU A 287 29.22 -4.84 2.61
N GLU A 288 29.52 -6.12 2.86
CA GLU A 288 30.29 -7.05 1.98
C GLU A 288 31.19 -8.11 2.67
N VAL A 289 30.94 -9.35 2.25
CA VAL A 289 31.80 -10.55 2.14
C VAL A 289 32.53 -11.03 3.41
N SER A 290 31.79 -11.83 4.18
CA SER A 290 32.33 -12.84 5.10
C SER A 290 32.49 -14.16 4.34
N MET A 291 33.60 -14.30 3.60
CA MET A 291 33.93 -15.56 2.95
C MET A 291 34.39 -16.58 3.99
N VAL A 292 33.65 -17.68 4.10
CA VAL A 292 33.99 -18.81 4.96
C VAL A 292 34.18 -20.06 4.12
N THR A 293 35.04 -20.96 4.59
CA THR A 293 35.26 -22.27 3.99
C THR A 293 34.50 -23.32 4.80
N ILE A 294 33.65 -24.10 4.14
CA ILE A 294 32.77 -25.08 4.79
C ILE A 294 33.40 -26.47 4.76
N GLU A 295 33.64 -27.02 3.58
CA GLU A 295 34.23 -28.35 3.36
C GLU A 295 35.11 -28.28 2.12
N GLY A 296 36.35 -28.78 2.20
CA GLY A 296 37.30 -28.72 1.09
C GLY A 296 37.45 -27.30 0.53
N ASP A 297 37.12 -27.14 -0.75
CA ASP A 297 37.16 -25.86 -1.49
C ASP A 297 35.78 -25.18 -1.58
N VAL A 298 34.75 -25.69 -0.90
CA VAL A 298 33.44 -25.06 -0.85
C VAL A 298 33.51 -23.79 -0.01
N SER A 299 33.34 -22.67 -0.70
CA SER A 299 33.30 -21.33 -0.14
C SER A 299 31.88 -20.80 -0.14
N ARG A 300 31.59 -20.01 0.89
CA ARG A 300 30.32 -19.32 1.06
C ARG A 300 30.57 -17.83 1.21
N SER A 301 29.85 -17.04 0.44
CA SER A 301 29.81 -15.58 0.53
C SER A 301 28.40 -15.08 0.86
N ILE A 302 28.31 -13.95 1.56
CA ILE A 302 27.06 -13.35 2.04
C ILE A 302 27.03 -11.84 1.82
N TRP A 303 25.85 -11.33 1.45
CA TRP A 303 25.53 -9.90 1.31
C TRP A 303 24.20 -9.57 1.97
N SER A 304 24.07 -8.32 2.43
CA SER A 304 22.81 -7.75 2.91
C SER A 304 22.56 -6.49 2.11
N ARG A 305 21.48 -6.47 1.32
CA ARG A 305 21.15 -5.31 0.47
C ARG A 305 19.64 -5.14 0.38
N ASP A 306 19.19 -3.89 0.50
CA ASP A 306 17.78 -3.48 0.36
C ASP A 306 16.80 -4.31 1.22
N GLY A 307 17.26 -4.83 2.36
CA GLY A 307 16.48 -5.65 3.28
C GLY A 307 16.36 -7.14 2.92
N THR A 308 17.24 -7.65 2.04
CA THR A 308 17.37 -9.06 1.68
C THR A 308 18.75 -9.59 2.10
N THR A 309 18.85 -10.91 2.29
CA THR A 309 20.13 -11.60 2.56
C THR A 309 20.47 -12.54 1.42
N ASP A 310 21.57 -12.27 0.73
CA ASP A 310 22.05 -13.05 -0.41
C ASP A 310 23.19 -13.97 0.01
N ILE A 311 23.15 -15.22 -0.45
CA ILE A 311 24.14 -16.26 -0.18
C ILE A 311 24.59 -16.86 -1.52
N LEU A 312 25.90 -16.91 -1.72
CA LEU A 312 26.53 -17.58 -2.86
C LEU A 312 27.41 -18.72 -2.34
N LEU A 313 27.15 -19.93 -2.85
CA LEU A 313 27.98 -21.11 -2.60
C LEU A 313 28.74 -21.46 -3.87
N GLN A 314 30.06 -21.62 -3.76
CA GLN A 314 30.97 -21.90 -4.88
C GLN A 314 32.07 -22.87 -4.48
N GLY A 315 32.67 -23.55 -5.46
CA GLY A 315 33.76 -24.50 -5.26
C GLY A 315 33.37 -25.91 -5.65
N GLN A 316 34.18 -26.89 -5.23
CA GLN A 316 33.92 -28.31 -5.46
C GLN A 316 33.70 -29.01 -4.11
N ALA A 317 32.48 -29.52 -3.92
CA ALA A 317 32.14 -30.32 -2.76
C ALA A 317 32.52 -31.79 -3.03
N SER A 318 33.23 -32.41 -2.10
CA SER A 318 33.57 -33.84 -2.22
C SER A 318 32.37 -34.74 -1.84
N LYS A 319 31.39 -34.18 -1.13
CA LYS A 319 30.21 -34.88 -0.59
C LYS A 319 28.98 -33.96 -0.57
N SER A 320 27.80 -34.54 -0.32
CA SER A 320 26.56 -33.77 -0.11
C SER A 320 26.56 -33.10 1.26
N LEU A 321 26.30 -31.79 1.28
CA LEU A 321 26.17 -30.97 2.49
C LEU A 321 24.71 -30.62 2.74
N VAL A 322 24.40 -30.25 3.98
CA VAL A 322 23.09 -29.73 4.39
C VAL A 322 23.31 -28.40 5.09
N LEU A 323 22.81 -27.33 4.46
CA LEU A 323 22.69 -26.01 5.08
C LEU A 323 21.38 -25.97 5.86
N ARG A 324 21.46 -25.69 7.17
CA ARG A 324 20.30 -25.44 8.01
C ARG A 324 20.19 -23.96 8.35
N LEU A 325 19.02 -23.40 8.09
CA LEU A 325 18.64 -22.03 8.47
C LEU A 325 17.50 -22.10 9.49
N GLU A 326 17.80 -21.76 10.74
CA GLU A 326 16.82 -21.71 11.82
C GLU A 326 16.30 -20.27 11.99
N PHE A 327 15.02 -20.07 11.70
CA PHE A 327 14.40 -18.74 11.79
C PHE A 327 13.71 -18.56 13.14
N PRO A 328 13.55 -17.33 13.66
CA PRO A 328 12.88 -17.07 14.95
C PRO A 328 11.38 -17.45 14.96
N MET A 329 10.84 -17.91 13.83
CA MET A 329 9.46 -18.32 13.65
C MET A 329 9.21 -19.74 14.17
N LYS A 330 9.17 -19.93 15.49
CA LYS A 330 8.98 -21.28 16.10
C LYS A 330 7.67 -21.99 15.69
N GLN A 331 6.63 -21.23 15.34
CA GLN A 331 5.37 -21.75 14.81
C GLN A 331 5.14 -21.16 13.42
N HIS A 332 5.09 -22.03 12.40
CA HIS A 332 4.84 -21.65 11.01
C HIS A 332 3.97 -22.71 10.32
N LYS A 333 3.28 -22.31 9.24
CA LYS A 333 2.63 -23.23 8.31
C LYS A 333 3.70 -24.11 7.63
N PRO A 334 3.33 -25.30 7.10
CA PRO A 334 4.26 -26.14 6.34
C PRO A 334 4.97 -25.38 5.21
N LEU A 335 6.19 -25.82 4.86
CA LEU A 335 6.93 -25.30 3.71
C LEU A 335 6.06 -25.35 2.46
N ARG A 336 6.01 -24.23 1.73
CA ARG A 336 5.29 -24.13 0.47
C ARG A 336 6.27 -23.83 -0.65
N GLN A 337 6.35 -24.72 -1.63
CA GLN A 337 7.02 -24.45 -2.91
C GLN A 337 6.00 -23.81 -3.85
N LEU A 338 6.31 -22.61 -4.36
CA LEU A 338 5.42 -21.90 -5.28
C LEU A 338 5.69 -22.26 -6.73
N ASN A 339 6.98 -22.35 -7.04
CA ASN A 339 7.50 -22.63 -8.36
C ASN A 339 8.91 -23.22 -8.19
N SER A 340 9.60 -23.46 -9.30
CA SER A 340 10.93 -24.09 -9.30
C SER A 340 12.01 -23.27 -8.58
N HIS A 341 11.84 -21.95 -8.43
CA HIS A 341 12.87 -21.06 -7.90
C HIS A 341 12.50 -20.36 -6.59
N THR A 342 11.23 -20.35 -6.18
CA THR A 342 10.77 -19.74 -4.92
C THR A 342 10.00 -20.73 -4.03
N ALA A 343 10.47 -20.86 -2.79
CA ALA A 343 9.77 -21.52 -1.70
C ALA A 343 9.62 -20.56 -0.52
N TRP A 344 8.63 -20.76 0.35
CA TRP A 344 8.51 -19.95 1.57
C TRP A 344 8.03 -20.75 2.77
N ILE A 345 8.30 -20.20 3.95
CA ILE A 345 7.60 -20.50 5.19
C ILE A 345 6.87 -19.24 5.65
N GLN A 346 5.73 -19.39 6.31
CA GLN A 346 4.97 -18.24 6.81
C GLN A 346 4.23 -18.60 8.09
N ASN A 347 4.07 -17.64 8.98
CA ASN A 347 3.12 -17.69 10.07
C ASN A 347 2.06 -16.61 9.86
N GLU A 348 1.35 -16.24 10.92
CA GLU A 348 0.32 -15.23 10.78
C GLU A 348 0.87 -13.79 10.65
N VAL A 349 2.14 -13.51 10.98
CA VAL A 349 2.71 -12.14 10.96
C VAL A 349 3.81 -11.96 9.92
N SER A 350 4.55 -13.02 9.60
CA SER A 350 5.74 -12.95 8.77
C SER A 350 5.79 -14.08 7.76
N ARG A 351 6.40 -13.78 6.62
CA ARG A 351 6.72 -14.71 5.54
C ARG A 351 8.21 -14.61 5.25
N ILE A 352 8.85 -15.75 5.07
CA ILE A 352 10.23 -15.84 4.64
C ILE A 352 10.24 -16.60 3.32
N SER A 353 10.62 -15.92 2.24
CA SER A 353 10.78 -16.50 0.93
C SER A 353 12.26 -16.81 0.67
N LEU A 354 12.53 -18.00 0.17
CA LEU A 354 13.82 -18.45 -0.31
C LEU A 354 13.75 -18.53 -1.83
N VAL A 355 14.53 -17.68 -2.49
CA VAL A 355 14.71 -17.72 -3.94
C VAL A 355 16.03 -18.43 -4.22
N MET A 356 16.01 -19.49 -5.03
CA MET A 356 17.16 -20.37 -5.25
C MET A 356 17.37 -20.68 -6.72
N VAL A 357 18.59 -20.46 -7.20
CA VAL A 357 19.00 -20.68 -8.59
C VAL A 357 20.35 -21.38 -8.62
N ASP A 358 20.45 -22.46 -9.39
CA ASP A 358 21.69 -23.22 -9.54
C ASP A 358 22.68 -22.58 -10.55
N GLY A 359 23.78 -23.27 -10.80
CA GLY A 359 24.83 -22.80 -11.70
C GLY A 359 24.42 -22.72 -13.17
N ASN A 360 23.36 -23.43 -13.55
CA ASN A 360 22.83 -23.48 -14.90
C ASN A 360 21.67 -22.49 -15.11
N GLY A 361 21.31 -21.72 -14.09
CA GLY A 361 20.16 -20.80 -14.14
C GLY A 361 18.81 -21.49 -13.90
N HIS A 362 18.80 -22.75 -13.43
CA HIS A 362 17.56 -23.45 -13.10
C HIS A 362 17.13 -23.19 -11.66
N GLY A 363 15.82 -23.17 -11.44
CA GLY A 363 15.24 -23.08 -10.11
C GLY A 363 15.62 -24.28 -9.24
N ALA A 364 16.10 -24.01 -8.03
CA ALA A 364 16.68 -25.02 -7.14
C ALA A 364 15.88 -25.26 -5.85
N THR A 365 14.58 -24.92 -5.80
CA THR A 365 13.76 -25.09 -4.57
C THR A 365 13.47 -26.54 -4.22
N HIS A 366 13.62 -27.45 -5.17
CA HIS A 366 13.53 -28.89 -4.93
C HIS A 366 14.60 -29.39 -3.93
N LEU A 367 15.66 -28.61 -3.69
CA LEU A 367 16.67 -28.87 -2.67
C LEU A 367 16.22 -28.53 -1.25
N VAL A 368 15.10 -27.80 -1.11
CA VAL A 368 14.58 -27.29 0.16
C VAL A 368 13.63 -28.29 0.79
N SER A 369 13.91 -28.63 2.04
CA SER A 369 13.06 -29.44 2.90
C SER A 369 12.94 -28.80 4.28
N SER A 370 11.85 -29.03 5.00
CA SER A 370 11.70 -28.58 6.40
C SER A 370 11.53 -29.79 7.31
N ALA A 371 12.17 -29.79 8.47
CA ALA A 371 11.67 -30.58 9.60
C ALA A 371 10.61 -29.73 10.30
N GLU A 372 9.49 -30.30 10.72
CA GLU A 372 8.23 -29.62 11.07
C GLU A 372 8.26 -28.61 12.24
N SER A 373 9.42 -28.15 12.70
CA SER A 373 9.53 -27.17 13.80
C SER A 373 10.83 -26.36 13.77
N GLY A 374 10.85 -25.27 12.99
CA GLY A 374 11.73 -24.12 13.27
C GLY A 374 12.94 -23.92 12.34
N PHE A 375 13.23 -24.85 11.42
CA PHE A 375 14.33 -24.67 10.47
C PHE A 375 14.04 -25.21 9.07
N VAL A 376 14.71 -24.61 8.10
CA VAL A 376 14.76 -25.06 6.72
C VAL A 376 16.09 -25.74 6.46
N SER A 377 16.06 -26.93 5.86
CA SER A 377 17.23 -27.70 5.42
C SER A 377 17.35 -27.66 3.91
N ILE A 378 18.51 -27.26 3.43
CA ILE A 378 18.84 -27.15 2.02
C ILE A 378 19.91 -28.17 1.70
N LYS A 379 19.59 -29.16 0.86
CA LYS A 379 20.54 -30.19 0.44
C LYS A 379 21.42 -29.65 -0.69
N VAL A 380 22.69 -29.42 -0.39
CA VAL A 380 23.68 -28.92 -1.35
C VAL A 380 24.46 -30.11 -1.91
N ASN A 381 24.10 -30.53 -3.12
CA ASN A 381 24.85 -31.55 -3.85
C ASN A 381 25.97 -30.90 -4.68
N PRO A 382 27.05 -31.63 -5.01
CA PRO A 382 28.11 -31.09 -5.87
C PRO A 382 27.59 -30.54 -7.21
N SER A 383 26.58 -31.18 -7.80
CA SER A 383 25.94 -30.75 -9.06
C SER A 383 25.09 -29.48 -8.94
N SER A 384 24.75 -29.05 -7.72
CA SER A 384 23.94 -27.85 -7.46
C SER A 384 24.79 -26.58 -7.36
N LEU A 385 26.12 -26.71 -7.38
CA LEU A 385 27.05 -25.58 -7.29
C LEU A 385 27.41 -25.02 -8.68
N PRO A 386 27.59 -23.69 -8.82
CA PRO A 386 27.37 -22.69 -7.79
C PRO A 386 25.89 -22.48 -7.47
N LEU A 387 25.55 -22.37 -6.19
CA LEU A 387 24.17 -22.18 -5.74
C LEU A 387 23.99 -20.74 -5.25
N ARG A 388 23.01 -20.05 -5.83
CA ARG A 388 22.60 -18.70 -5.42
C ARG A 388 21.31 -18.79 -4.63
N MET A 389 21.27 -18.13 -3.48
CA MET A 389 20.11 -18.13 -2.59
C MET A 389 19.86 -16.73 -2.07
N ARG A 390 18.61 -16.26 -2.17
CA ARG A 390 18.16 -15.02 -1.53
C ARG A 390 17.11 -15.32 -0.47
N ILE A 391 17.30 -14.76 0.71
CA ILE A 391 16.34 -14.75 1.80
C ILE A 391 15.61 -13.41 1.76
N ILE A 392 14.30 -13.47 1.53
CA ILE A 392 13.39 -12.34 1.53
C ILE A 392 12.50 -12.46 2.75
N ILE A 393 12.47 -11.42 3.59
CA ILE A 393 11.53 -11.33 4.71
C ILE A 393 10.43 -10.38 4.30
N ASP A 394 9.20 -10.84 4.41
CA ASP A 394 7.97 -10.11 4.10
C ASP A 394 7.05 -10.09 5.31
N ASP A 395 6.32 -8.99 5.48
CA ASP A 395 5.15 -9.01 6.35
C ASP A 395 3.98 -9.69 5.63
N TYR A 396 3.22 -10.47 6.37
CA TYR A 396 2.04 -11.14 5.83
C TYR A 396 0.80 -10.25 5.99
N ASP A 397 0.21 -9.83 4.86
CA ASP A 397 -1.02 -9.04 4.85
C ASP A 397 -2.25 -9.93 5.17
N ARG A 398 -2.89 -9.69 6.32
CA ARG A 398 -4.10 -10.41 6.73
C ARG A 398 -5.40 -9.76 6.26
N PHE A 399 -5.36 -8.54 5.73
CA PHE A 399 -6.57 -7.77 5.40
C PHE A 399 -7.23 -8.27 4.12
N HIS A 400 -6.44 -8.83 3.20
CA HIS A 400 -6.93 -9.34 1.92
C HIS A 400 -6.98 -10.87 1.92
N LYS A 401 -8.15 -11.43 1.57
CA LYS A 401 -8.34 -12.87 1.48
C LYS A 401 -7.53 -13.42 0.30
N GLY A 402 -6.78 -14.51 0.50
CA GLY A 402 -5.95 -15.14 -0.54
C GLY A 402 -4.51 -14.61 -0.64
N THR A 403 -4.10 -13.65 0.19
CA THR A 403 -2.70 -13.19 0.27
C THR A 403 -1.72 -14.29 0.64
N ASP A 404 -2.18 -15.38 1.26
CA ASP A 404 -1.34 -16.54 1.56
C ASP A 404 -1.00 -17.37 0.33
N GLN A 405 -1.61 -17.08 -0.82
CA GLN A 405 -1.46 -17.82 -2.07
C GLN A 405 -0.46 -17.21 -3.05
N TYR A 406 -0.17 -15.92 -2.93
CA TYR A 406 0.66 -15.17 -3.89
C TYR A 406 1.78 -14.40 -3.19
N GLN A 407 2.86 -14.14 -3.91
CA GLN A 407 3.96 -13.30 -3.43
C GLN A 407 3.48 -11.86 -3.20
N THR A 408 4.10 -11.18 -2.23
CA THR A 408 3.93 -9.74 -2.06
C THR A 408 4.59 -9.02 -3.24
N TYR A 409 4.21 -7.77 -3.50
CA TYR A 409 4.87 -6.94 -4.51
C TYR A 409 6.39 -6.84 -4.28
N TYR A 410 6.81 -6.64 -3.02
CA TYR A 410 8.23 -6.65 -2.65
C TYR A 410 8.89 -8.01 -2.96
N GLY A 411 8.24 -9.11 -2.57
CA GLY A 411 8.73 -10.46 -2.84
C GLY A 411 8.85 -10.77 -4.33
N GLN A 412 7.94 -10.26 -5.18
CA GLN A 412 8.03 -10.39 -6.64
C GLN A 412 9.26 -9.65 -7.18
N ILE A 413 9.40 -8.35 -6.88
CA ILE A 413 10.56 -7.55 -7.33
C ILE A 413 11.88 -8.19 -6.91
N MET A 414 11.99 -8.59 -5.64
CA MET A 414 13.23 -9.16 -5.10
C MET A 414 13.51 -10.56 -5.65
N THR A 415 12.49 -11.29 -6.12
CA THR A 415 12.65 -12.57 -6.82
C THR A 415 13.14 -12.33 -8.24
N ASP A 416 12.52 -11.40 -8.97
CA ASP A 416 12.80 -11.15 -10.38
C ASP A 416 14.25 -10.70 -10.60
N ASP A 417 14.83 -9.96 -9.64
CA ASP A 417 16.23 -9.55 -9.65
C ASP A 417 17.20 -10.75 -9.67
N VAL A 418 16.92 -11.79 -8.88
CA VAL A 418 17.75 -13.01 -8.82
C VAL A 418 17.45 -13.95 -9.97
N TRP A 419 16.17 -14.09 -10.33
CA TRP A 419 15.71 -15.07 -11.31
C TRP A 419 15.99 -14.64 -12.75
N SER A 420 15.71 -13.38 -13.10
CA SER A 420 15.87 -12.89 -14.47
C SER A 420 17.34 -12.66 -14.82
N HIS A 421 18.16 -12.37 -13.82
CA HIS A 421 19.57 -12.02 -14.00
C HIS A 421 20.48 -12.64 -12.93
N PRO A 422 20.55 -13.98 -12.81
CA PRO A 422 21.33 -14.67 -11.76
C PRO A 422 22.83 -14.33 -11.79
N GLN A 423 23.33 -13.85 -12.91
CA GLN A 423 24.70 -13.38 -13.09
C GLN A 423 24.96 -11.95 -12.56
N LEU A 424 23.90 -11.16 -12.32
CA LEU A 424 23.97 -9.90 -11.58
C LEU A 424 23.96 -10.10 -10.06
N PHE A 425 23.68 -11.34 -9.62
CA PHE A 425 23.60 -11.69 -8.21
C PHE A 425 24.90 -11.34 -7.48
N ALA A 426 24.77 -10.50 -6.44
CA ALA A 426 25.85 -10.08 -5.57
C ALA A 426 27.02 -9.31 -6.24
N LEU A 427 26.76 -8.60 -7.35
CA LEU A 427 27.74 -7.65 -7.90
C LEU A 427 28.06 -6.52 -6.91
N LYS A 428 29.34 -6.20 -6.75
CA LYS A 428 29.78 -5.07 -5.92
C LYS A 428 29.38 -3.75 -6.55
N GLU A 429 29.15 -2.73 -5.72
CA GLU A 429 29.00 -1.37 -6.20
C GLU A 429 30.29 -0.94 -6.92
N GLY A 430 30.21 -0.72 -8.24
CA GLY A 430 31.36 -0.39 -9.10
C GLY A 430 31.98 -1.57 -9.86
N GLU A 431 31.55 -2.81 -9.64
CA GLU A 431 31.90 -3.93 -10.52
C GLU A 431 31.07 -3.86 -11.81
N SER A 432 31.74 -3.80 -12.96
CA SER A 432 31.09 -3.91 -14.27
C SER A 432 31.23 -5.34 -14.81
N ILE A 433 30.17 -5.82 -15.45
CA ILE A 433 30.26 -7.03 -16.26
C ILE A 433 31.05 -6.68 -17.52
N ASP A 434 32.08 -7.47 -17.83
CA ASP A 434 32.79 -7.38 -19.10
C ASP A 434 31.80 -7.66 -20.26
N PRO A 435 31.43 -6.63 -21.06
CA PRO A 435 30.44 -6.79 -22.12
C PRO A 435 30.93 -7.73 -23.22
N SER A 436 32.26 -7.88 -23.38
CA SER A 436 32.87 -8.71 -24.42
C SER A 436 32.73 -10.21 -24.14
N LYS A 437 32.53 -10.59 -22.87
CA LYS A 437 32.27 -11.98 -22.44
C LYS A 437 30.79 -12.30 -22.24
N SER A 438 29.93 -11.29 -22.30
CA SER A 438 28.51 -11.37 -21.91
C SER A 438 27.57 -10.81 -22.98
N ALA A 439 28.03 -10.75 -24.23
CA ALA A 439 27.30 -10.11 -25.34
C ALA A 439 25.96 -10.78 -25.66
N SER A 440 25.82 -12.10 -25.46
CA SER A 440 24.53 -12.79 -25.59
C SER A 440 23.55 -12.37 -24.49
N MET A 441 24.05 -12.28 -23.25
CA MET A 441 23.28 -11.88 -22.09
C MET A 441 22.76 -10.44 -22.19
N ILE A 442 23.58 -9.48 -22.63
CA ILE A 442 23.13 -8.08 -22.82
C ILE A 442 22.02 -8.04 -23.88
N ARG A 443 22.10 -8.89 -24.91
CA ARG A 443 21.07 -9.01 -25.95
C ARG A 443 19.76 -9.58 -25.37
N ASP A 444 19.83 -10.61 -24.53
CA ASP A 444 18.65 -11.20 -23.87
C ASP A 444 17.95 -10.22 -22.91
N ILE A 445 18.71 -9.40 -22.18
CA ILE A 445 18.18 -8.35 -21.28
C ILE A 445 17.45 -7.25 -22.08
N ILE A 446 18.01 -6.87 -23.23
CA ILE A 446 17.40 -5.89 -24.13
C ILE A 446 16.15 -6.46 -24.79
N GLU A 447 16.17 -7.73 -25.24
CA GLU A 447 15.02 -8.39 -25.86
C GLU A 447 13.88 -8.66 -24.87
N ALA A 448 14.17 -9.03 -23.62
CA ALA A 448 13.16 -9.21 -22.57
C ALA A 448 12.46 -7.88 -22.18
N ASN A 449 13.21 -6.77 -22.12
CA ASN A 449 12.63 -5.46 -21.86
C ASN A 449 11.84 -4.91 -23.07
N LEU A 450 12.24 -5.23 -24.30
CA LEU A 450 11.52 -4.82 -25.51
C LEU A 450 10.22 -5.62 -25.73
N THR A 451 10.19 -6.90 -25.35
CA THR A 451 8.99 -7.74 -25.44
C THR A 451 7.95 -7.41 -24.36
N GLY A 452 8.39 -6.97 -23.17
CA GLY A 452 7.48 -6.45 -22.13
C GLY A 452 6.74 -5.17 -22.55
N ILE A 453 7.44 -4.23 -23.21
CA ILE A 453 6.86 -2.96 -23.68
C ILE A 453 5.86 -3.18 -24.83
N ALA A 454 6.02 -4.25 -25.63
CA ALA A 454 5.12 -4.56 -26.74
C ALA A 454 3.78 -5.19 -26.30
N SER A 455 3.64 -5.61 -25.04
CA SER A 455 2.43 -6.30 -24.55
C SER A 455 1.44 -5.41 -23.76
N GLU A 456 1.81 -4.16 -23.43
CA GLU A 456 0.94 -3.22 -22.70
C GLU A 456 0.20 -2.20 -23.60
N HIS A 457 0.26 -2.35 -24.93
CA HIS A 457 -0.42 -1.45 -25.87
C HIS A 457 -1.58 -2.04 -26.68
N ASP A 458 -1.99 -3.27 -26.40
CA ASP A 458 -3.25 -3.82 -26.89
C ASP A 458 -4.06 -4.42 -25.72
N HIS A 459 -4.80 -3.57 -25.00
CA HIS A 459 -6.15 -3.84 -24.49
C HIS A 459 -6.81 -2.60 -23.86
#